data_AF-A0A7J4AZJ5-F1
#
_entry.id   AF-A0A7J4AZJ5-F1
#
_cell.length_a   1.000
_cell.length_b   1.000
_cell.length_c   1.000
_cell.angle_alpha   90.00
_cell.angle_beta   90.00
_cell.angle_gamma   90.00
#
_symmetry.space_group_name_H-M   'P 1'
#
loop_
_entity.id
_entity.type
_entity.pdbx_description
1 polymer ?
#
loop_
_entity_poly.entity_id
_entity_poly.type
_entity_poly.pdbx_seq_one_letter_code
_entity_poly.pdbx_strand_id
1 'polypeptide(L)'
;MIVSNYAKLCPNCGGDISSTRLEKGLPCEKCLPNEIAEIDKVAFGKLKEIIEVNKLEEEWSVFFKNFIGAPPWSLQSSWARKVFLKRSFALIAPTGIGKTSFGISMAAFLASKGKKSYIIVPTRILVEQVKDKIGRIVDQDWILAMGEMSEKEKAGAKERLKNGDFRILISTSMFLYKNYEIIPRPLDFVFIDDVDSFLKTAKNIDKSLYLINFDKEDIEKVINFIKMRKRSEDNNIETLRDEIKEISTKAKGVIVVSSATSNPRTSRIRLYRELLGFEVGRPSFYIRNVIDAFTYSSEESELVDWVKKLGKGGLVFVSSDRDKEFVDHVVKLLSENGAHAASYEKLDEETLKKYENGEIDVLVGIASYRNPLARGLDLPHVVKYALFFGVPKIIISLRIEENVLHLLWLVASIRSLASKNDYLKKFLPEIDKWLRFLRRSSSFLSEEGEVINERAKAYLDKIRSEILEFLEDEEVLKIIDESKEISIKKTNEGLVLIISDATAYLQASGRTSRLYAQGLTKGFSLILVDDDKSFYHLQKKVRWFGEEISFIDVKNIDLNNLMSEIEKERKLVRKILDGKAKSETKDILKPILLIVESPNKARTIANF
;
A
#
# COMPACT_ATOMS: atom_id res chain seq x y z
N MET A 1 41.79 10.89 -22.63
CA MET A 1 40.46 11.50 -22.46
C MET A 1 40.48 12.85 -23.18
N ILE A 2 39.42 13.24 -23.88
CA ILE A 2 39.42 14.49 -24.66
C ILE A 2 39.22 15.66 -23.70
N VAL A 3 40.15 16.60 -23.67
CA VAL A 3 39.99 17.85 -22.92
C VAL A 3 38.91 18.67 -23.64
N SER A 4 37.72 18.69 -23.06
CA SER A 4 36.57 19.46 -23.56
C SER A 4 36.09 20.45 -22.51
N ASN A 5 35.52 21.57 -22.96
CA ASN A 5 34.76 22.49 -22.13
C ASN A 5 33.27 22.30 -22.40
N TYR A 6 32.50 22.10 -21.34
CA TYR A 6 31.06 21.95 -21.40
C TYR A 6 30.37 23.26 -21.01
N ALA A 7 29.50 23.74 -21.88
CA ALA A 7 28.75 24.96 -21.65
C ALA A 7 27.65 24.76 -20.60
N LYS A 8 27.57 25.67 -19.62
CA LYS A 8 26.55 25.69 -18.56
C LYS A 8 26.40 24.41 -17.72
N LEU A 9 27.44 23.58 -17.62
CA LEU A 9 27.42 22.30 -16.88
C LEU A 9 28.15 22.33 -15.53
N CYS A 10 28.59 23.49 -15.03
CA CYS A 10 29.14 23.56 -13.67
C CYS A 10 28.08 23.14 -12.64
N PRO A 11 28.36 22.13 -11.79
CA PRO A 11 27.38 21.59 -10.85
C PRO A 11 26.96 22.60 -9.77
N ASN A 12 27.75 23.66 -9.54
CA ASN A 12 27.46 24.67 -8.52
C ASN A 12 26.71 25.90 -9.05
N CYS A 13 27.29 26.59 -10.04
CA CYS A 13 26.78 27.87 -10.55
C CYS A 13 26.08 27.77 -11.92
N GLY A 14 26.12 26.61 -12.60
CA GLY A 14 25.56 26.47 -13.95
C GLY A 14 26.32 27.24 -15.04
N GLY A 15 27.56 27.67 -14.78
CA GLY A 15 28.47 28.21 -15.78
C GLY A 15 29.25 27.14 -16.54
N ASP A 16 30.18 27.55 -17.38
CA ASP A 16 31.01 26.63 -18.17
C ASP A 16 32.04 25.91 -17.30
N ILE A 17 32.40 24.68 -17.68
CA ILE A 17 33.31 23.86 -16.90
C ILE A 17 34.11 22.89 -17.79
N SER A 18 35.36 22.64 -17.43
CA SER A 18 36.19 21.66 -18.11
C SER A 18 35.84 20.22 -17.70
N SER A 19 35.97 19.31 -18.66
CA SER A 19 35.94 17.85 -18.47
C SER A 19 36.85 17.38 -17.32
N THR A 20 38.07 17.93 -17.24
CA THR A 20 39.06 17.58 -16.19
C THR A 20 38.59 17.89 -14.78
N ARG A 21 37.83 18.97 -14.59
CA ARG A 21 37.29 19.34 -13.27
C ARG A 21 36.04 18.53 -12.92
N LEU A 22 35.19 18.27 -13.90
CA LEU A 22 34.01 17.39 -13.72
C LEU A 22 34.43 15.98 -13.32
N GLU A 23 35.48 15.42 -13.94
CA GLU A 23 36.00 14.09 -13.61
C GLU A 23 36.51 14.01 -12.15
N LYS A 24 37.11 15.10 -11.66
CA LYS A 24 37.53 15.24 -10.25
C LYS A 24 36.37 15.54 -9.28
N GLY A 25 35.14 15.68 -9.77
CA GLY A 25 33.98 16.06 -8.96
C GLY A 25 33.99 17.51 -8.48
N LEU A 26 34.80 18.38 -9.09
CA LEU A 26 34.96 19.78 -8.68
C LEU A 26 34.04 20.71 -9.47
N PRO A 27 33.57 21.84 -8.88
CA PRO A 27 32.88 22.88 -9.64
C PRO A 27 33.89 23.68 -10.48
N CYS A 28 33.42 24.65 -11.28
CA CYS A 28 34.32 25.47 -12.11
C CYS A 28 35.29 26.31 -11.26
N GLU A 29 36.36 26.79 -11.89
CA GLU A 29 37.41 27.58 -11.22
C GLU A 29 36.86 28.84 -10.53
N LYS A 30 35.80 29.45 -11.06
CA LYS A 30 35.13 30.60 -10.42
C LYS A 30 34.48 30.24 -9.08
N CYS A 31 33.98 29.01 -8.95
CA CYS A 31 33.34 28.54 -7.71
C CYS A 31 34.36 28.01 -6.71
N LEU A 32 35.42 27.35 -7.20
CA LEU A 32 36.46 26.76 -6.37
C LEU A 32 37.82 26.89 -7.09
N PRO A 33 38.56 28.00 -6.87
CA PRO A 33 39.81 28.25 -7.58
C PRO A 33 40.87 27.17 -7.33
N ASN A 34 40.97 26.66 -6.10
CA ASN A 34 41.96 25.66 -5.70
C ASN A 34 41.39 24.25 -5.77
N GLU A 35 42.06 23.34 -6.48
CA GLU A 35 41.64 21.93 -6.59
C GLU A 35 41.84 21.13 -5.29
N ILE A 36 42.68 21.59 -4.37
CA ILE A 36 43.02 20.93 -3.09
C ILE A 36 42.00 21.28 -1.99
N ALA A 37 41.05 22.19 -2.26
CA ALA A 37 40.04 22.54 -1.29
C ALA A 37 38.98 21.43 -1.18
N GLU A 38 38.71 20.95 0.04
CA GLU A 38 37.55 20.12 0.32
C GLU A 38 36.28 20.81 -0.24
N ILE A 39 35.45 20.04 -0.96
CA ILE A 39 34.18 20.50 -1.54
C ILE A 39 33.30 21.17 -0.48
N ASP A 40 33.47 20.83 0.78
CA ASP A 40 32.80 21.41 1.94
C ASP A 40 33.04 22.92 2.12
N LYS A 41 34.04 23.50 1.44
CA LYS A 41 34.33 24.95 1.46
C LYS A 41 33.53 25.75 0.43
N VAL A 42 32.64 25.13 -0.36
CA VAL A 42 31.80 25.84 -1.32
C VAL A 42 30.78 26.73 -0.59
N ALA A 43 30.93 28.05 -0.74
CA ALA A 43 30.18 29.03 0.05
C ALA A 43 28.74 29.30 -0.42
N PHE A 44 28.40 28.94 -1.67
CA PHE A 44 27.12 29.27 -2.31
C PHE A 44 26.79 28.28 -3.44
N GLY A 45 25.56 28.30 -3.94
CA GLY A 45 25.11 27.53 -5.09
C GLY A 45 24.58 26.14 -4.74
N LYS A 46 24.33 25.31 -5.76
CA LYS A 46 23.68 24.00 -5.59
C LYS A 46 24.49 23.00 -4.77
N LEU A 47 25.82 23.09 -4.78
CA LEU A 47 26.65 22.17 -3.99
C LEU A 47 26.50 22.44 -2.49
N LYS A 48 26.35 23.69 -2.07
CA LYS A 48 26.12 24.03 -0.67
C LYS A 48 24.82 23.43 -0.15
N GLU A 49 23.74 23.51 -0.93
CA GLU A 49 22.45 22.89 -0.59
C GLU A 49 22.61 21.37 -0.39
N ILE A 50 23.37 20.70 -1.26
CA ILE A 50 23.65 19.25 -1.15
C ILE A 50 24.44 18.94 0.12
N ILE A 51 25.47 19.73 0.45
CA ILE A 51 26.28 19.56 1.68
C ILE A 51 25.41 19.72 2.93
N GLU A 52 24.55 20.75 2.97
CA GLU A 52 23.61 20.97 4.08
C GLU A 52 22.63 19.80 4.23
N VAL A 53 22.11 19.29 3.11
CA VAL A 53 21.23 18.11 3.10
C VAL A 53 21.95 16.86 3.61
N ASN A 54 23.21 16.64 3.23
CA ASN A 54 23.99 15.51 3.71
C ASN A 54 24.24 15.60 5.23
N LYS A 55 24.59 16.78 5.75
CA LYS A 55 24.72 17.02 7.20
C LYS A 55 23.42 16.71 7.94
N LEU A 56 22.28 17.19 7.42
CA LEU A 56 20.97 16.92 8.02
C LEU A 56 20.63 15.41 7.99
N GLU A 57 21.04 14.70 6.93
CA GLU A 57 20.85 13.25 6.84
C GLU A 57 21.72 12.49 7.83
N GLU A 58 22.97 12.90 8.04
CA GLU A 58 23.84 12.32 9.06
C GLU A 58 23.28 12.55 10.47
N GLU A 59 22.87 13.79 10.79
CA GLU A 59 22.22 14.11 12.07
C GLU A 59 20.95 13.29 12.29
N TRP A 60 20.11 13.18 11.26
CA TRP A 60 18.90 12.36 11.30
C TRP A 60 19.22 10.88 11.41
N SER A 61 20.27 10.37 10.76
CA SER A 61 20.67 8.96 10.82
C SER A 61 21.11 8.56 12.23
N VAL A 62 21.85 9.44 12.92
CA VAL A 62 22.18 9.27 14.33
C VAL A 62 20.92 9.29 15.20
N PHE A 63 20.02 10.26 14.96
CA PHE A 63 18.74 10.34 15.67
C PHE A 63 17.89 9.08 15.45
N PHE A 64 17.81 8.59 14.21
CA PHE A 64 17.08 7.40 13.82
C PHE A 64 17.64 6.16 14.49
N LYS A 65 18.97 6.03 14.56
CA LYS A 65 19.62 4.91 15.24
C LYS A 65 19.31 4.89 16.74
N ASN A 66 19.26 6.06 17.38
CA ASN A 66 18.85 6.16 18.78
C ASN A 66 17.35 5.86 18.95
N PHE A 67 16.53 6.19 17.94
CA PHE A 67 15.07 5.97 17.94
C PHE A 67 14.69 4.49 17.71
N ILE A 68 15.29 3.84 16.72
CA ILE A 68 14.95 2.48 16.29
C ILE A 68 15.88 1.41 16.90
N GLY A 69 17.05 1.80 17.41
CA GLY A 69 18.09 0.89 17.86
C GLY A 69 19.00 0.36 16.74
N ALA A 70 18.77 0.80 15.50
CA ALA A 70 19.51 0.38 14.31
C ALA A 70 19.62 1.54 13.30
N PRO A 71 20.71 1.64 12.51
CA PRO A 71 20.84 2.71 11.52
C PRO A 71 19.80 2.57 10.41
N PRO A 72 19.45 3.67 9.72
CA PRO A 72 18.49 3.63 8.62
C PRO A 72 19.04 2.83 7.44
N TRP A 73 18.13 2.20 6.68
CA TRP A 73 18.46 1.58 5.40
C TRP A 73 18.79 2.63 4.33
N SER A 74 19.54 2.25 3.29
CA SER A 74 19.90 3.17 2.19
C SER A 74 18.68 3.80 1.52
N LEU A 75 17.58 3.04 1.42
CA LEU A 75 16.31 3.54 0.91
C LEU A 75 15.69 4.62 1.83
N GLN A 76 15.77 4.45 3.15
CA GLN A 76 15.28 5.43 4.13
C GLN A 76 16.15 6.70 4.13
N SER A 77 17.47 6.57 4.01
CA SER A 77 18.37 7.71 3.80
C SER A 77 18.03 8.51 2.54
N SER A 78 17.68 7.82 1.44
CA SER A 78 17.20 8.48 0.21
C SER A 78 15.89 9.25 0.44
N TRP A 79 14.97 8.71 1.24
CA TRP A 79 13.75 9.41 1.63
C TRP A 79 14.04 10.63 2.50
N ALA A 80 14.97 10.53 3.46
CA ALA A 80 15.37 11.65 4.32
C ALA A 80 15.92 12.81 3.48
N ARG A 81 16.84 12.53 2.53
CA ARG A 81 17.35 13.54 1.60
C ARG A 81 16.25 14.25 0.81
N LYS A 82 15.21 13.52 0.35
CA LYS A 82 14.06 14.13 -0.34
C LYS A 82 13.28 15.09 0.57
N VAL A 83 13.08 14.73 1.84
CA VAL A 83 12.41 15.61 2.82
C VAL A 83 13.24 16.88 3.04
N PHE A 84 14.55 16.77 3.23
CA PHE A 84 15.43 17.93 3.42
C PHE A 84 15.52 18.83 2.18
N LEU A 85 15.45 18.25 0.98
CA LEU A 85 15.31 18.97 -0.29
C LEU A 85 13.90 19.56 -0.52
N LYS A 86 13.00 19.47 0.47
CA LYS A 86 11.60 19.92 0.39
C LYS A 86 10.81 19.30 -0.78
N ARG A 87 11.11 18.05 -1.13
CA ARG A 87 10.42 17.31 -2.19
C ARG A 87 9.39 16.37 -1.59
N SER A 88 8.14 16.49 -2.01
CA SER A 88 7.07 15.55 -1.66
C SER A 88 7.16 14.29 -2.51
N PHE A 89 6.78 13.13 -1.95
CA PHE A 89 6.88 11.84 -2.65
C PHE A 89 6.03 10.75 -2.02
N ALA A 90 5.78 9.70 -2.81
CA ALA A 90 5.23 8.44 -2.30
C ALA A 90 6.35 7.47 -1.90
N LEU A 91 6.19 6.77 -0.78
CA LEU A 91 7.04 5.68 -0.31
C LEU A 91 6.74 4.39 -1.09
N ILE A 92 7.10 4.39 -2.37
CA ILE A 92 6.98 3.23 -3.26
C ILE A 92 8.02 2.21 -2.88
N ALA A 93 7.65 1.29 -1.99
CA ALA A 93 8.40 0.09 -1.69
C ALA A 93 7.49 -0.88 -0.89
N PRO A 94 7.92 -2.11 -0.56
CA PRO A 94 7.07 -3.13 0.07
C PRO A 94 6.63 -2.77 1.50
N THR A 95 5.88 -3.64 2.16
CA THR A 95 5.63 -3.52 3.61
C THR A 95 6.85 -3.98 4.40
N GLY A 96 6.99 -3.54 5.65
CA GLY A 96 8.09 -3.96 6.54
C GLY A 96 9.38 -3.14 6.44
N ILE A 97 9.62 -2.40 5.37
CA ILE A 97 10.75 -1.43 5.21
C ILE A 97 10.72 -0.22 6.17
N GLY A 98 9.88 -0.25 7.20
CA GLY A 98 9.84 0.80 8.21
C GLY A 98 9.35 2.14 7.67
N LYS A 99 8.34 2.17 6.79
CA LYS A 99 7.72 3.43 6.31
C LYS A 99 7.16 4.26 7.46
N THR A 100 6.41 3.60 8.34
CA THR A 100 5.86 4.20 9.55
C THR A 100 6.98 4.65 10.48
N SER A 101 7.99 3.81 10.70
CA SER A 101 9.19 4.16 11.48
C SER A 101 9.92 5.39 10.92
N PHE A 102 10.09 5.46 9.59
CA PHE A 102 10.65 6.62 8.89
C PHE A 102 9.81 7.87 9.14
N GLY A 103 8.51 7.83 8.86
CA GLY A 103 7.61 8.98 9.04
C GLY A 103 7.60 9.49 10.48
N ILE A 104 7.56 8.59 11.45
CA ILE A 104 7.62 8.91 12.87
C ILE A 104 8.97 9.55 13.25
N SER A 105 10.08 8.90 12.89
CA SER A 105 11.43 9.39 13.22
C SER A 105 11.71 10.76 12.59
N MET A 106 11.24 10.98 11.36
CA MET A 106 11.39 12.24 10.65
C MET A 106 10.57 13.34 11.32
N ALA A 107 9.30 13.07 11.68
CA ALA A 107 8.47 14.03 12.41
C ALA A 107 9.10 14.41 13.77
N ALA A 108 9.63 13.43 14.50
CA ALA A 108 10.31 13.65 15.78
C ALA A 108 11.62 14.46 15.61
N PHE A 109 12.42 14.16 14.58
CA PHE A 109 13.63 14.92 14.26
C PHE A 109 13.31 16.37 13.86
N LEU A 110 12.29 16.58 13.03
CA LEU A 110 11.87 17.93 12.65
C LEU A 110 11.31 18.70 13.86
N ALA A 111 10.59 18.04 14.76
CA ALA A 111 10.12 18.65 16.00
C ALA A 111 11.27 19.09 16.92
N SER A 112 12.38 18.34 16.98
CA SER A 112 13.58 18.76 17.75
C SER A 112 14.25 20.00 17.15
N LYS A 113 14.05 20.25 15.85
CA LYS A 113 14.45 21.48 15.14
C LYS A 113 13.38 22.58 15.16
N GLY A 114 12.33 22.43 15.97
CA GLY A 114 11.25 23.43 16.12
C GLY A 114 10.22 23.47 14.98
N LYS A 115 10.24 22.48 14.07
CA LYS A 115 9.30 22.40 12.94
C LYS A 115 8.03 21.65 13.31
N LYS A 116 6.93 21.95 12.61
CA LYS A 116 5.61 21.34 12.86
C LYS A 116 5.31 20.23 11.87
N SER A 117 4.97 19.07 12.41
CA SER A 117 4.65 17.86 11.66
C SER A 117 3.23 17.38 11.93
N TYR A 118 2.63 16.68 10.97
CA TYR A 118 1.35 16.01 11.13
C TYR A 118 1.39 14.59 10.58
N ILE A 119 1.16 13.61 11.45
CA ILE A 119 1.03 12.19 11.11
C ILE A 119 -0.46 11.81 11.04
N ILE A 120 -0.86 11.24 9.91
CA ILE A 120 -2.21 10.79 9.62
C ILE A 120 -2.21 9.27 9.46
N VAL A 121 -2.93 8.58 10.36
CA VAL A 121 -3.04 7.11 10.41
C VAL A 121 -4.47 6.65 10.15
N PRO A 122 -4.70 5.38 9.75
CA PRO A 122 -6.05 4.94 9.36
C PRO A 122 -6.99 4.66 10.54
N THR A 123 -6.49 4.34 11.73
CA THR A 123 -7.30 3.91 12.88
C THR A 123 -6.91 4.66 14.16
N ARG A 124 -7.82 4.75 15.14
CA ARG A 124 -7.53 5.34 16.45
C ARG A 124 -6.49 4.54 17.22
N ILE A 125 -6.48 3.21 17.10
CA ILE A 125 -5.48 2.32 17.71
C ILE A 125 -4.07 2.74 17.27
N LEU A 126 -3.88 3.04 15.97
CA LEU A 126 -2.59 3.51 15.47
C LEU A 126 -2.24 4.92 15.96
N VAL A 127 -3.22 5.77 16.31
CA VAL A 127 -2.93 7.09 16.90
C VAL A 127 -2.21 6.92 18.23
N GLU A 128 -2.75 6.08 19.12
CA GLU A 128 -2.13 5.82 20.43
C GLU A 128 -0.79 5.09 20.27
N GLN A 129 -0.68 4.08 19.41
CA GLN A 129 0.60 3.41 19.16
C GLN A 129 1.70 4.35 18.65
N VAL A 130 1.36 5.31 17.78
CA VAL A 130 2.31 6.30 17.27
C VAL A 130 2.66 7.31 18.36
N LYS A 131 1.68 7.77 19.14
CA LYS A 131 1.89 8.67 20.29
C LYS A 131 2.85 8.04 21.30
N ASP A 132 2.63 6.80 21.69
CA ASP A 132 3.48 6.09 22.65
C ASP A 132 4.91 5.91 22.14
N LYS A 133 5.08 5.61 20.84
CA LYS A 133 6.41 5.49 20.22
C LYS A 133 7.16 6.82 20.22
N ILE A 134 6.47 7.91 19.86
CA ILE A 134 7.07 9.26 19.80
C ILE A 134 7.40 9.77 21.21
N GLY A 135 6.47 9.59 22.15
CA GLY A 135 6.56 10.10 23.51
C GLY A 135 7.65 9.49 24.39
N ARG A 136 8.33 8.44 23.91
CA ARG A 136 9.52 7.89 24.56
C ARG A 136 10.78 8.75 24.33
N ILE A 137 10.76 9.64 23.34
CA ILE A 137 11.99 10.24 22.78
C ILE A 137 11.89 11.74 22.60
N VAL A 138 10.69 12.27 22.40
CA VAL A 138 10.44 13.71 22.44
C VAL A 138 9.58 14.04 23.65
N ASP A 139 9.60 15.31 24.03
CA ASP A 139 8.75 15.86 25.07
C ASP A 139 7.26 15.58 24.75
N GLN A 140 6.53 15.07 25.75
CA GLN A 140 5.10 14.76 25.63
C GLN A 140 4.29 16.01 25.31
N ASP A 141 4.74 17.18 25.77
CA ASP A 141 4.07 18.46 25.49
C ASP A 141 4.14 18.85 24.01
N TRP A 142 5.09 18.30 23.24
CA TRP A 142 5.18 18.55 21.81
C TRP A 142 4.14 17.76 21.01
N ILE A 143 3.52 16.74 21.62
CA ILE A 143 2.64 15.79 20.96
C ILE A 143 1.19 16.18 21.21
N LEU A 144 0.41 16.24 20.14
CA LEU A 144 -1.04 16.37 20.21
C LEU A 144 -1.69 15.21 19.45
N ALA A 145 -2.21 14.23 20.19
CA ALA A 145 -2.84 13.04 19.62
C ALA A 145 -4.37 13.12 19.74
N MET A 146 -5.07 13.08 18.60
CA MET A 146 -6.54 13.14 18.53
C MET A 146 -7.13 11.73 18.45
N GLY A 147 -6.92 10.96 19.52
CA GLY A 147 -7.38 9.57 19.69
C GLY A 147 -8.70 9.45 20.44
N GLU A 148 -8.80 8.49 21.36
CA GLU A 148 -9.94 8.39 22.28
C GLU A 148 -9.76 9.33 23.46
N MET A 149 -10.73 10.21 23.65
CA MET A 149 -10.67 11.28 24.64
C MET A 149 -12.07 11.54 25.19
N SER A 150 -12.13 11.88 26.48
CA SER A 150 -13.33 12.43 27.11
C SER A 150 -13.71 13.78 26.50
N GLU A 151 -14.94 14.26 26.75
CA GLU A 151 -15.38 15.57 26.24
C GLU A 151 -14.49 16.73 26.71
N LYS A 152 -14.06 16.69 27.97
CA LYS A 152 -13.20 17.71 28.58
C LYS A 152 -11.80 17.73 27.95
N GLU A 153 -11.21 16.56 27.74
CA GLU A 153 -9.91 16.42 27.05
C GLU A 153 -9.99 16.86 25.60
N LYS A 154 -11.10 16.54 24.90
CA LYS A 154 -11.32 17.00 23.52
C LYS A 154 -11.39 18.52 23.41
N ALA A 155 -12.03 19.19 24.37
CA ALA A 155 -12.11 20.65 24.38
C ALA A 155 -10.70 21.26 24.52
N GLY A 156 -9.92 20.81 25.51
CA GLY A 156 -8.55 21.27 25.72
C GLY A 156 -7.61 20.95 24.54
N ALA A 157 -7.73 19.75 23.96
CA ALA A 157 -6.94 19.36 22.79
C ALA A 157 -7.26 20.21 21.55
N LYS A 158 -8.53 20.58 21.34
CA LYS A 158 -8.93 21.50 20.25
C LYS A 158 -8.42 22.92 20.46
N GLU A 159 -8.36 23.39 21.70
CA GLU A 159 -7.81 24.71 22.02
C GLU A 159 -6.30 24.75 21.74
N ARG A 160 -5.55 23.77 22.25
CA ARG A 160 -4.12 23.59 21.92
C ARG A 160 -3.88 23.51 20.41
N LEU A 161 -4.75 22.81 19.69
CA LEU A 161 -4.66 22.72 18.22
C LEU A 161 -4.80 24.09 17.56
N LYS A 162 -5.81 24.88 17.94
CA LYS A 162 -6.06 26.22 17.38
C LYS A 162 -4.92 27.20 17.68
N ASN A 163 -4.40 27.18 18.89
CA ASN A 163 -3.27 28.02 19.31
C ASN A 163 -1.95 27.57 18.65
N GLY A 164 -1.90 26.34 18.15
CA GLY A 164 -0.71 25.76 17.56
C GLY A 164 0.32 25.31 18.59
N ASP A 165 -0.13 24.97 19.80
CA ASP A 165 0.68 24.52 20.93
C ASP A 165 1.05 23.04 20.79
N PHE A 166 1.69 22.72 19.68
CA PHE A 166 2.21 21.39 19.34
C PHE A 166 3.35 21.50 18.34
N ARG A 167 4.20 20.47 18.30
CA ARG A 167 5.15 20.24 17.20
C ARG A 167 4.78 19.02 16.37
N ILE A 168 4.05 18.06 16.94
CA ILE A 168 3.60 16.86 16.23
C ILE A 168 2.11 16.65 16.50
N LEU A 169 1.29 16.79 15.45
CA LEU A 169 -0.12 16.39 15.47
C LEU A 169 -0.22 14.93 15.00
N ILE A 170 -1.04 14.12 15.67
CA ILE A 170 -1.32 12.73 15.28
C ILE A 170 -2.83 12.55 15.26
N SER A 171 -3.40 12.09 14.14
CA SER A 171 -4.85 11.86 14.07
C SER A 171 -5.23 10.85 12.99
N THR A 172 -6.53 10.57 12.90
CA THR A 172 -7.10 9.75 11.81
C THR A 172 -7.41 10.58 10.55
N SER A 173 -7.50 9.92 9.41
CA SER A 173 -7.96 10.56 8.15
C SER A 173 -9.33 11.25 8.29
N MET A 174 -10.23 10.69 9.11
CA MET A 174 -11.55 11.29 9.38
C MET A 174 -11.45 12.57 10.22
N PHE A 175 -10.46 12.66 11.12
CA PHE A 175 -10.24 13.87 11.90
C PHE A 175 -9.78 15.02 10.99
N LEU A 176 -8.83 14.77 10.07
CA LEU A 176 -8.45 15.74 9.03
C LEU A 176 -9.69 16.19 8.24
N TYR A 177 -10.50 15.23 7.79
CA TYR A 177 -11.69 15.55 7.02
C TYR A 177 -12.61 16.53 7.77
N LYS A 178 -12.85 16.34 9.06
CA LYS A 178 -13.76 17.21 9.82
C LYS A 178 -13.14 18.53 10.29
N ASN A 179 -11.83 18.58 10.52
CA ASN A 179 -11.20 19.65 11.31
C ASN A 179 -10.05 20.39 10.61
N TYR A 180 -9.81 20.18 9.31
CA TYR A 180 -8.69 20.82 8.60
C TYR A 180 -8.64 22.36 8.72
N GLU A 181 -9.76 23.04 8.96
CA GLU A 181 -9.84 24.50 9.09
C GLU A 181 -9.20 25.04 10.37
N ILE A 182 -9.23 24.26 11.45
CA ILE A 182 -8.66 24.67 12.75
C ILE A 182 -7.19 24.27 12.92
N ILE A 183 -6.63 23.53 11.96
CA ILE A 183 -5.22 23.11 12.00
C ILE A 183 -4.36 24.29 11.52
N PRO A 184 -3.38 24.77 12.30
CA PRO A 184 -2.46 25.83 11.90
C PRO A 184 -1.67 25.47 10.64
N ARG A 185 -1.44 26.48 9.80
CA ARG A 185 -0.77 26.35 8.50
C ARG A 185 0.29 27.44 8.37
N PRO A 186 1.39 27.21 7.63
CA PRO A 186 1.76 25.94 6.99
C PRO A 186 2.37 24.94 7.98
N LEU A 187 2.27 23.65 7.65
CA LEU A 187 3.04 22.59 8.29
C LEU A 187 4.29 22.28 7.46
N ASP A 188 5.40 21.94 8.13
CA ASP A 188 6.67 21.61 7.47
C ASP A 188 6.66 20.19 6.88
N PHE A 189 5.96 19.27 7.54
CA PHE A 189 5.94 17.84 7.18
C PHE A 189 4.58 17.21 7.46
N VAL A 190 4.01 16.54 6.46
CA VAL A 190 2.76 15.78 6.57
C VAL A 190 3.04 14.35 6.15
N PHE A 191 2.86 13.40 7.06
CA PHE A 191 3.04 11.99 6.80
C PHE A 191 1.69 11.26 6.79
N ILE A 192 1.37 10.60 5.68
CA ILE A 192 0.14 9.82 5.51
C ILE A 192 0.51 8.33 5.47
N ASP A 193 0.23 7.62 6.56
CA ASP A 193 0.68 6.23 6.75
C ASP A 193 -0.10 5.21 5.90
N ASP A 194 -1.38 5.47 5.64
CA ASP A 194 -2.23 4.60 4.81
C ASP A 194 -3.01 5.37 3.74
N VAL A 195 -2.61 5.18 2.48
CA VAL A 195 -3.26 5.81 1.33
C VAL A 195 -4.67 5.35 1.11
N ASP A 196 -4.96 4.05 1.17
CA ASP A 196 -6.27 3.62 0.70
C ASP A 196 -7.37 4.10 1.66
N SER A 197 -7.10 4.10 2.97
CA SER A 197 -7.99 4.71 3.96
C SER A 197 -8.12 6.22 3.76
N PHE A 198 -7.01 6.91 3.48
CA PHE A 198 -7.01 8.35 3.22
C PHE A 198 -7.83 8.73 1.97
N LEU A 199 -7.72 7.92 0.91
CA LEU A 199 -8.38 8.14 -0.38
C LEU A 199 -9.86 7.72 -0.43
N LYS A 200 -10.39 7.05 0.61
CA LYS A 200 -11.84 6.81 0.74
C LYS A 200 -12.65 8.11 0.63
N THR A 201 -12.06 9.23 1.04
CA THR A 201 -12.65 10.56 0.92
C THR A 201 -11.76 11.43 0.05
N ALA A 202 -12.11 11.57 -1.24
CA ALA A 202 -11.26 12.24 -2.22
C ALA A 202 -10.90 13.70 -1.87
N LYS A 203 -11.76 14.41 -1.11
CA LYS A 203 -11.49 15.76 -0.59
C LYS A 203 -10.34 15.83 0.43
N ASN A 204 -9.90 14.70 0.99
CA ASN A 204 -8.73 14.69 1.87
C ASN A 204 -7.45 15.11 1.13
N ILE A 205 -7.37 14.86 -0.18
CA ILE A 205 -6.25 15.32 -1.02
C ILE A 205 -6.15 16.84 -0.93
N ASP A 206 -7.24 17.56 -1.23
CA ASP A 206 -7.31 19.02 -1.11
C ASP A 206 -6.90 19.48 0.28
N LYS A 207 -7.47 18.84 1.32
CA LYS A 207 -7.21 19.19 2.72
C LYS A 207 -5.74 19.03 3.08
N SER A 208 -5.07 17.99 2.58
CA SER A 208 -3.62 17.83 2.78
C SER A 208 -2.79 18.88 2.06
N LEU A 209 -3.24 19.35 0.90
CA LEU A 209 -2.57 20.42 0.16
C LEU A 209 -2.74 21.76 0.89
N TYR A 210 -3.90 22.02 1.48
CA TYR A 210 -4.11 23.23 2.29
C TYR A 210 -3.12 23.32 3.45
N LEU A 211 -2.78 22.19 4.07
CA LEU A 211 -1.82 22.15 5.18
C LEU A 211 -0.42 22.65 4.80
N ILE A 212 -0.04 22.56 3.52
CA ILE A 212 1.29 22.97 3.02
C ILE A 212 1.24 24.27 2.22
N ASN A 213 0.25 25.13 2.48
CA ASN A 213 0.12 26.50 1.97
C ASN A 213 -0.55 26.67 0.58
N PHE A 214 -1.39 25.72 0.16
CA PHE A 214 -2.30 25.94 -0.99
C PHE A 214 -3.65 26.48 -0.55
N ASP A 215 -4.27 27.32 -1.37
CA ASP A 215 -5.63 27.82 -1.13
C ASP A 215 -6.68 27.08 -1.96
N LYS A 216 -7.96 27.29 -1.66
CA LYS A 216 -9.07 26.66 -2.41
C LYS A 216 -9.01 27.01 -3.90
N GLU A 217 -8.70 28.26 -4.23
CA GLU A 217 -8.56 28.76 -5.61
C GLU A 217 -7.44 28.06 -6.38
N ASP A 218 -6.29 27.82 -5.72
CA ASP A 218 -5.16 27.11 -6.34
C ASP A 218 -5.57 25.70 -6.77
N ILE A 219 -6.29 24.99 -5.89
CA ILE A 219 -6.77 23.63 -6.17
C ILE A 219 -7.79 23.63 -7.31
N GLU A 220 -8.74 24.57 -7.31
CA GLU A 220 -9.76 24.68 -8.36
C GLU A 220 -9.14 24.93 -9.74
N LYS A 221 -8.16 25.83 -9.83
CA LYS A 221 -7.41 26.09 -11.08
C LYS A 221 -6.75 24.82 -11.61
N VAL A 222 -6.06 24.06 -10.76
CA VAL A 222 -5.39 22.83 -11.18
C VAL A 222 -6.39 21.73 -11.57
N ILE A 223 -7.53 21.61 -10.86
CA ILE A 223 -8.61 20.69 -11.25
C ILE A 223 -9.15 21.03 -12.64
N ASN A 224 -9.35 22.31 -12.93
CA ASN A 224 -9.83 22.76 -14.25
C ASN A 224 -8.82 22.41 -15.33
N PHE A 225 -7.53 22.65 -15.10
CA PHE A 225 -6.46 22.21 -16.00
C PHE A 225 -6.47 20.69 -16.24
N ILE A 226 -6.61 19.88 -15.20
CA ILE A 226 -6.67 18.41 -15.31
C ILE A 226 -7.88 17.98 -16.16
N LYS A 227 -9.02 18.68 -16.07
CA LYS A 227 -10.22 18.43 -16.88
C LYS A 227 -10.03 18.85 -18.33
N MET A 228 -9.46 20.02 -18.60
CA MET A 228 -9.20 20.52 -19.96
C MET A 228 -8.22 19.60 -20.71
N ARG A 229 -7.13 19.18 -20.06
CA ARG A 229 -6.15 18.23 -20.63
C ARG A 229 -6.77 16.89 -21.03
N LYS A 230 -7.87 16.47 -20.38
CA LYS A 230 -8.61 15.27 -20.77
C LYS A 230 -9.53 15.48 -21.98
N ARG A 231 -9.96 16.71 -22.25
CA ARG A 231 -10.89 17.07 -23.34
C ARG A 231 -10.17 17.44 -24.64
N SER A 232 -8.83 17.51 -24.65
CA SER A 232 -8.02 17.88 -25.81
C SER A 232 -8.36 19.27 -26.38
N GLU A 233 -8.71 20.22 -25.52
CA GLU A 233 -8.86 21.64 -25.90
C GLU A 233 -7.49 22.32 -25.88
N ASP A 234 -6.84 22.44 -27.03
CA ASP A 234 -5.40 22.76 -27.15
C ASP A 234 -5.04 24.25 -26.97
N ASN A 235 -5.98 25.19 -27.19
CA ASN A 235 -5.61 26.59 -27.43
C ASN A 235 -5.10 27.39 -26.20
N ASN A 236 -5.22 26.87 -24.96
CA ASN A 236 -4.81 27.58 -23.73
C ASN A 236 -3.92 26.74 -22.78
N ILE A 237 -3.35 25.61 -23.23
CA ILE A 237 -2.67 24.66 -22.33
C ILE A 237 -1.30 25.17 -21.85
N GLU A 238 -0.56 25.92 -22.65
CA GLU A 238 0.80 26.38 -22.29
C GLU A 238 0.80 27.48 -21.21
N THR A 239 -0.07 28.48 -21.35
CA THR A 239 -0.23 29.54 -20.34
C THR A 239 -0.66 28.97 -18.99
N LEU A 240 -1.63 28.05 -18.99
CA LEU A 240 -2.07 27.33 -17.79
C LEU A 240 -0.96 26.47 -17.16
N ARG A 241 -0.01 25.96 -17.93
CA ARG A 241 1.12 25.20 -17.37
C ARG A 241 2.07 26.08 -16.58
N ASP A 242 2.35 27.28 -17.08
CA ASP A 242 3.24 28.20 -16.39
C ASP A 242 2.58 28.75 -15.12
N GLU A 243 1.27 29.05 -15.16
CA GLU A 243 0.49 29.35 -13.95
C GLU A 243 0.55 28.22 -12.91
N ILE A 244 0.45 26.95 -13.33
CA ILE A 244 0.57 25.81 -12.41
C ILE A 244 1.97 25.70 -11.82
N LYS A 245 3.02 25.99 -12.60
CA LYS A 245 4.38 26.03 -12.05
C LYS A 245 4.49 27.09 -10.97
N GLU A 246 3.95 28.29 -11.20
CA GLU A 246 3.94 29.35 -10.19
C GLU A 246 3.18 28.91 -8.93
N ILE A 247 1.99 28.32 -9.08
CA ILE A 247 1.23 27.77 -7.96
C ILE A 247 2.06 26.71 -7.22
N SER A 248 2.73 25.81 -7.92
CA SER A 248 3.54 24.74 -7.29
C SER A 248 4.64 25.28 -6.37
N THR A 249 5.17 26.48 -6.63
CA THR A 249 6.19 27.12 -5.77
C THR A 249 5.65 27.60 -4.42
N LYS A 250 4.32 27.71 -4.26
CA LYS A 250 3.67 28.11 -2.99
C LYS A 250 3.83 27.07 -1.88
N ALA A 251 4.19 25.83 -2.22
CA ALA A 251 4.36 24.75 -1.26
C ALA A 251 5.44 25.09 -0.21
N LYS A 252 5.03 25.21 1.06
CA LYS A 252 5.95 25.50 2.18
C LYS A 252 6.38 24.27 2.99
N GLY A 253 5.73 23.13 2.75
CA GLY A 253 5.98 21.88 3.45
C GLY A 253 6.07 20.67 2.53
N VAL A 254 6.37 19.51 3.13
CA VAL A 254 6.54 18.24 2.42
C VAL A 254 5.41 17.29 2.77
N ILE A 255 4.77 16.70 1.76
CA ILE A 255 3.85 15.58 1.94
C ILE A 255 4.59 14.29 1.59
N VAL A 256 4.64 13.38 2.55
CA VAL A 256 5.10 12.01 2.34
C VAL A 256 3.93 11.06 2.52
N VAL A 257 3.70 10.24 1.51
CA VAL A 257 2.56 9.33 1.48
C VAL A 257 3.07 7.90 1.39
N SER A 258 2.54 6.98 2.18
CA SER A 258 2.78 5.55 1.95
C SER A 258 2.35 5.11 0.55
N SER A 259 2.82 3.96 0.08
CA SER A 259 2.34 3.40 -1.20
C SER A 259 0.88 2.95 -1.11
N ALA A 260 0.14 3.01 -2.22
CA ALA A 260 -1.22 2.48 -2.28
C ALA A 260 -1.22 0.94 -2.35
N THR A 261 -2.20 0.28 -1.74
CA THR A 261 -2.41 -1.16 -1.93
C THR A 261 -3.32 -1.41 -3.12
N SER A 262 -4.24 -0.47 -3.37
CA SER A 262 -5.20 -0.49 -4.48
C SER A 262 -4.90 0.62 -5.49
N ASN A 263 -5.49 0.55 -6.69
CA ASN A 263 -5.30 1.61 -7.69
C ASN A 263 -6.21 2.76 -7.28
N PRO A 264 -5.66 3.97 -7.05
CA PRO A 264 -6.46 5.14 -6.77
C PRO A 264 -7.48 5.37 -7.88
N ARG A 265 -8.77 5.35 -7.56
CA ARG A 265 -9.85 5.55 -8.54
C ARG A 265 -10.12 7.03 -8.84
N THR A 266 -9.76 7.93 -7.91
CA THR A 266 -10.10 9.35 -8.02
C THR A 266 -9.15 10.13 -8.93
N SER A 267 -9.72 10.99 -9.78
CA SER A 267 -8.94 11.91 -10.62
C SER A 267 -8.20 12.98 -9.81
N ARG A 268 -8.66 13.27 -8.57
CA ARG A 268 -8.06 14.25 -7.67
C ARG A 268 -6.63 13.90 -7.28
N ILE A 269 -6.21 12.63 -7.35
CA ILE A 269 -4.84 12.24 -7.00
C ILE A 269 -3.80 12.85 -7.94
N ARG A 270 -4.22 13.26 -9.15
CA ARG A 270 -3.38 13.98 -10.10
C ARG A 270 -2.95 15.35 -9.59
N LEU A 271 -3.64 15.92 -8.59
CA LEU A 271 -3.20 17.16 -7.92
C LEU A 271 -1.79 17.02 -7.35
N TYR A 272 -1.44 15.90 -6.73
CA TYR A 272 -0.07 15.68 -6.24
C TYR A 272 0.97 15.67 -7.38
N ARG A 273 0.60 15.16 -8.55
CA ARG A 273 1.53 15.17 -9.69
C ARG A 273 1.76 16.57 -10.22
N GLU A 274 0.67 17.31 -10.47
CA GLU A 274 0.77 18.63 -11.08
C GLU A 274 1.34 19.68 -10.10
N LEU A 275 1.02 19.58 -8.80
CA LEU A 275 1.48 20.55 -7.78
C LEU A 275 2.78 20.17 -7.08
N LEU A 276 3.05 18.86 -6.89
CA LEU A 276 4.14 18.39 -6.05
C LEU A 276 5.11 17.44 -6.78
N GLY A 277 4.85 17.14 -8.05
CA GLY A 277 5.76 16.36 -8.89
C GLY A 277 5.84 14.87 -8.57
N PHE A 278 4.86 14.29 -7.86
CA PHE A 278 4.83 12.84 -7.58
C PHE A 278 3.48 12.20 -7.84
N GLU A 279 3.50 10.91 -8.19
CA GLU A 279 2.32 10.07 -8.31
C GLU A 279 2.27 9.05 -7.17
N VAL A 280 1.06 8.71 -6.74
CA VAL A 280 0.83 7.65 -5.77
C VAL A 280 0.49 6.38 -6.53
N GLY A 281 1.39 5.41 -6.48
CA GLY A 281 1.26 4.12 -7.15
C GLY A 281 1.27 2.95 -6.17
N ARG A 282 0.95 1.76 -6.69
CA ARG A 282 1.23 0.49 -6.02
C ARG A 282 2.72 0.15 -6.18
N PRO A 283 3.36 -0.47 -5.18
CA PRO A 283 4.65 -1.08 -5.41
C PRO A 283 4.48 -2.23 -6.42
N SER A 284 5.37 -2.32 -7.41
CA SER A 284 5.33 -3.38 -8.44
C SER A 284 5.81 -4.74 -7.94
N PHE A 285 6.43 -4.81 -6.76
CA PHE A 285 7.05 -6.03 -6.23
C PHE A 285 6.55 -6.35 -4.82
N TYR A 286 6.10 -7.60 -4.62
CA TYR A 286 5.75 -8.19 -3.32
C TYR A 286 6.95 -8.98 -2.80
N ILE A 287 7.59 -8.53 -1.72
CA ILE A 287 8.64 -9.32 -1.09
C ILE A 287 8.01 -10.14 0.03
N ARG A 288 8.06 -11.47 -0.10
CA ARG A 288 7.50 -12.42 0.86
C ARG A 288 8.41 -13.66 0.92
N ASN A 289 8.79 -14.07 2.12
CA ASN A 289 9.50 -15.32 2.38
C ASN A 289 8.51 -16.26 3.08
N VAL A 290 7.54 -16.76 2.32
CA VAL A 290 6.48 -17.64 2.83
C VAL A 290 6.49 -18.91 2.03
N ILE A 291 6.47 -20.05 2.73
CA ILE A 291 6.19 -21.33 2.11
C ILE A 291 4.66 -21.45 1.98
N ASP A 292 4.18 -21.43 0.74
CA ASP A 292 2.78 -21.63 0.41
C ASP A 292 2.49 -23.13 0.25
N ALA A 293 1.65 -23.65 1.13
CA ALA A 293 1.26 -25.04 1.15
C ALA A 293 -0.25 -25.22 0.96
N PHE A 294 -0.64 -26.42 0.52
CA PHE A 294 -2.04 -26.80 0.42
C PHE A 294 -2.25 -28.25 0.83
N THR A 295 -3.48 -28.56 1.21
CA THR A 295 -3.99 -29.92 1.32
C THR A 295 -5.48 -29.92 0.96
N TYR A 296 -5.99 -31.03 0.45
CA TYR A 296 -7.40 -31.14 0.07
C TYR A 296 -8.21 -31.57 1.27
N SER A 297 -9.06 -30.66 1.75
CA SER A 297 -9.90 -30.90 2.92
C SER A 297 -10.92 -29.79 3.10
N SER A 298 -12.13 -30.19 3.47
CA SER A 298 -13.21 -29.32 3.90
C SER A 298 -13.67 -29.64 5.33
N GLU A 299 -12.97 -30.53 6.03
CA GLU A 299 -13.37 -31.02 7.35
C GLU A 299 -12.91 -30.08 8.47
N GLU A 300 -13.82 -29.80 9.40
CA GLU A 300 -13.56 -28.99 10.60
C GLU A 300 -12.58 -29.68 11.57
N SER A 301 -12.58 -31.01 11.64
CA SER A 301 -11.63 -31.83 12.41
C SER A 301 -10.18 -31.56 11.98
N GLU A 302 -9.92 -31.53 10.68
CA GLU A 302 -8.58 -31.27 10.17
C GLU A 302 -8.11 -29.84 10.47
N LEU A 303 -9.02 -28.85 10.45
CA LEU A 303 -8.68 -27.48 10.87
C LEU A 303 -8.13 -27.47 12.30
N VAL A 304 -8.81 -28.17 13.22
CA VAL A 304 -8.39 -28.30 14.63
C VAL A 304 -7.03 -28.98 14.72
N ASP A 305 -6.82 -30.09 14.00
CA ASP A 305 -5.56 -30.83 14.01
C ASP A 305 -4.39 -29.99 13.48
N TRP A 306 -4.61 -29.22 12.41
CA TRP A 306 -3.62 -28.31 11.87
C TRP A 306 -3.27 -27.18 12.85
N VAL A 307 -4.26 -26.59 13.52
CA VAL A 307 -3.99 -25.57 14.55
C VAL A 307 -3.17 -26.15 15.70
N LYS A 308 -3.52 -27.34 16.20
CA LYS A 308 -2.76 -28.03 17.25
C LYS A 308 -1.33 -28.36 16.83
N LYS A 309 -1.15 -28.80 15.58
CA LYS A 309 0.16 -29.18 15.03
C LYS A 309 1.07 -27.96 14.79
N LEU A 310 0.52 -26.84 14.32
CA LEU A 310 1.27 -25.62 14.04
C LEU A 310 1.52 -24.78 15.30
N GLY A 311 0.66 -24.91 16.32
CA GLY A 311 0.82 -24.28 17.63
C GLY A 311 0.46 -22.79 17.64
N LYS A 312 1.11 -22.02 18.53
CA LYS A 312 0.73 -20.62 18.79
C LYS A 312 1.22 -19.64 17.72
N GLY A 313 0.53 -18.51 17.60
CA GLY A 313 0.89 -17.41 16.69
C GLY A 313 0.26 -17.58 15.29
N GLY A 314 -0.88 -18.27 15.23
CA GLY A 314 -1.60 -18.53 13.99
C GLY A 314 -2.65 -17.47 13.67
N LEU A 315 -2.81 -17.18 12.39
CA LEU A 315 -3.96 -16.47 11.86
C LEU A 315 -4.82 -17.45 11.06
N VAL A 316 -6.05 -17.68 11.51
CA VAL A 316 -7.02 -18.52 10.80
C VAL A 316 -7.95 -17.64 9.99
N PHE A 317 -8.06 -17.93 8.71
CA PHE A 317 -8.91 -17.19 7.79
C PHE A 317 -9.99 -18.12 7.24
N VAL A 318 -11.25 -17.79 7.49
CA VAL A 318 -12.37 -18.41 6.79
C VAL A 318 -12.57 -17.73 5.43
N SER A 319 -13.08 -18.47 4.45
CA SER A 319 -13.30 -17.91 3.13
C SER A 319 -14.28 -16.72 3.14
N SER A 320 -14.10 -15.78 2.22
CA SER A 320 -14.79 -14.49 2.20
C SER A 320 -16.27 -14.53 1.87
N ASP A 321 -16.77 -15.67 1.43
CA ASP A 321 -18.19 -15.97 1.26
C ASP A 321 -18.90 -16.35 2.57
N ARG A 322 -18.15 -16.61 3.63
CA ARG A 322 -18.68 -16.88 4.97
C ARG A 322 -18.89 -15.58 5.74
N ASP A 323 -19.85 -15.61 6.64
CA ASP A 323 -20.22 -14.47 7.46
C ASP A 323 -19.56 -14.50 8.83
N LYS A 324 -19.98 -13.57 9.68
CA LYS A 324 -19.48 -13.41 11.04
C LYS A 324 -19.87 -14.57 11.95
N GLU A 325 -21.07 -15.11 11.76
CA GLU A 325 -21.57 -16.24 12.54
C GLU A 325 -20.67 -17.46 12.34
N PHE A 326 -20.20 -17.68 11.10
CA PHE A 326 -19.25 -18.75 10.82
C PHE A 326 -17.87 -18.52 11.48
N VAL A 327 -17.40 -17.28 11.59
CA VAL A 327 -16.17 -16.97 12.34
C VAL A 327 -16.32 -17.34 13.81
N ASP A 328 -17.45 -16.98 14.42
CA ASP A 328 -17.71 -17.28 15.83
C ASP A 328 -17.87 -18.79 16.06
N HIS A 329 -18.47 -19.52 15.11
CA HIS A 329 -18.50 -20.99 15.10
C HIS A 329 -17.08 -21.58 15.10
N VAL A 330 -16.19 -21.12 14.22
CA VAL A 330 -14.80 -21.59 14.16
C VAL A 330 -14.03 -21.27 15.45
N VAL A 331 -14.25 -20.10 16.06
CA VAL A 331 -13.64 -19.75 17.35
C VAL A 331 -14.10 -20.72 18.45
N LYS A 332 -15.39 -21.04 18.49
CA LYS A 332 -15.96 -21.98 19.45
C LYS A 332 -15.41 -23.39 19.24
N LEU A 333 -15.42 -23.87 18.00
CA LEU A 333 -14.86 -25.17 17.60
C LEU A 333 -13.42 -25.34 18.09
N LEU A 334 -12.56 -24.35 17.81
CA LEU A 334 -11.15 -24.39 18.23
C LEU A 334 -11.01 -24.39 19.75
N SER A 335 -11.78 -23.54 20.43
CA SER A 335 -11.74 -23.40 21.90
C SER A 335 -12.20 -24.66 22.62
N GLU A 336 -13.30 -25.28 22.16
CA GLU A 336 -13.82 -26.55 22.71
C GLU A 336 -12.83 -27.70 22.51
N ASN A 337 -12.01 -27.63 21.47
CA ASN A 337 -11.00 -28.62 21.17
C ASN A 337 -9.62 -28.30 21.76
N GLY A 338 -9.52 -27.32 22.67
CA GLY A 338 -8.31 -27.03 23.44
C GLY A 338 -7.30 -26.11 22.75
N ALA A 339 -7.71 -25.37 21.71
CA ALA A 339 -6.92 -24.29 21.11
C ALA A 339 -7.59 -22.94 21.40
N HIS A 340 -6.94 -22.06 22.17
CA HIS A 340 -7.53 -20.77 22.53
C HIS A 340 -7.59 -19.86 21.31
N ALA A 341 -8.81 -19.52 20.88
CA ALA A 341 -9.06 -18.70 19.71
C ALA A 341 -9.79 -17.40 20.08
N ALA A 342 -9.53 -16.32 19.34
CA ALA A 342 -10.30 -15.08 19.43
C ALA A 342 -10.71 -14.56 18.06
N SER A 343 -11.92 -13.98 17.99
CA SER A 343 -12.46 -13.37 16.78
C SER A 343 -11.80 -12.03 16.49
N TYR A 344 -11.63 -11.71 15.20
CA TYR A 344 -11.16 -10.40 14.74
C TYR A 344 -12.04 -9.23 15.21
N GLU A 345 -13.29 -9.48 15.59
CA GLU A 345 -14.19 -8.44 16.07
C GLU A 345 -13.82 -7.93 17.47
N LYS A 346 -13.16 -8.78 18.26
CA LYS A 346 -12.70 -8.47 19.62
C LYS A 346 -11.23 -8.04 19.63
N LEU A 347 -10.73 -7.47 18.54
CA LEU A 347 -9.36 -6.96 18.43
C LEU A 347 -9.20 -5.62 19.19
N ASP A 348 -9.30 -5.68 20.51
CA ASP A 348 -8.90 -4.60 21.41
C ASP A 348 -7.46 -4.79 21.92
N GLU A 349 -6.95 -3.81 22.66
CA GLU A 349 -5.58 -3.83 23.18
C GLU A 349 -5.34 -4.99 24.15
N GLU A 350 -6.36 -5.38 24.92
CA GLU A 350 -6.28 -6.50 25.85
C GLU A 350 -6.14 -7.83 25.12
N THR A 351 -6.96 -8.08 24.11
CA THR A 351 -6.91 -9.30 23.28
C THR A 351 -5.60 -9.39 22.52
N LEU A 352 -5.10 -8.27 21.99
CA LEU A 352 -3.79 -8.23 21.34
C LEU A 352 -2.64 -8.56 22.30
N LYS A 353 -2.68 -8.06 23.54
CA LYS A 353 -1.69 -8.41 24.58
C LYS A 353 -1.76 -9.88 24.96
N LYS A 354 -2.97 -10.44 25.13
CA LYS A 354 -3.17 -11.87 25.40
C LYS A 354 -2.61 -12.74 24.27
N TYR A 355 -2.83 -12.35 23.03
CA TYR A 355 -2.24 -13.02 21.86
C TYR A 355 -0.72 -12.90 21.82
N GLU A 356 -0.17 -11.72 22.09
CA GLU A 356 1.28 -11.48 22.15
C GLU A 356 1.99 -12.26 23.27
N ASN A 357 1.31 -12.46 24.40
CA ASN A 357 1.77 -13.27 25.52
C ASN A 357 1.59 -14.78 25.27
N GLY A 358 0.83 -15.17 24.25
CA GLY A 358 0.52 -16.56 23.93
C GLY A 358 -0.54 -17.18 24.82
N GLU A 359 -1.40 -16.37 25.46
CA GLU A 359 -2.62 -16.84 26.13
C GLU A 359 -3.71 -17.22 25.11
N ILE A 360 -3.73 -16.50 23.98
CA ILE A 360 -4.51 -16.83 22.79
C ILE A 360 -3.56 -17.45 21.76
N ASP A 361 -3.89 -18.63 21.25
CA ASP A 361 -3.06 -19.38 20.30
C ASP A 361 -3.24 -18.86 18.88
N VAL A 362 -4.49 -18.56 18.49
CA VAL A 362 -4.85 -18.12 17.13
C VAL A 362 -5.90 -17.01 17.09
N LEU A 363 -5.79 -16.14 16.09
CA LEU A 363 -6.82 -15.15 15.76
C LEU A 363 -7.59 -15.59 14.52
N VAL A 364 -8.92 -15.52 14.58
CA VAL A 364 -9.81 -15.98 13.50
C VAL A 364 -10.48 -14.78 12.82
N GLY A 365 -10.44 -14.73 11.50
CA GLY A 365 -11.16 -13.72 10.73
C GLY A 365 -11.48 -14.16 9.31
N ILE A 366 -12.02 -13.22 8.54
CA ILE A 366 -12.43 -13.45 7.15
C ILE A 366 -11.26 -13.11 6.22
N ALA A 367 -11.02 -13.97 5.22
CA ALA A 367 -10.02 -13.76 4.16
C ALA A 367 -10.41 -12.59 3.24
N SER A 368 -10.28 -11.35 3.72
CA SER A 368 -10.62 -10.14 2.96
C SER A 368 -9.59 -9.04 3.18
N TYR A 369 -9.27 -8.28 2.13
CA TYR A 369 -8.39 -7.11 2.23
C TYR A 369 -8.90 -6.01 3.18
N ARG A 370 -10.19 -6.05 3.53
CA ARG A 370 -10.82 -5.12 4.49
C ARG A 370 -10.68 -5.60 5.93
N ASN A 371 -10.35 -6.86 6.14
CA ASN A 371 -10.28 -7.43 7.48
C ASN A 371 -9.06 -6.85 8.25
N PRO A 372 -9.24 -6.40 9.50
CA PRO A 372 -8.14 -5.90 10.34
C PRO A 372 -6.98 -6.89 10.50
N LEU A 373 -7.22 -8.20 10.56
CA LEU A 373 -6.15 -9.20 10.65
C LEU A 373 -5.28 -9.22 9.39
N ALA A 374 -5.89 -9.02 8.22
CA ALA A 374 -5.18 -9.01 6.93
C ALA A 374 -4.48 -7.67 6.63
N ARG A 375 -4.87 -6.55 7.27
CA ARG A 375 -4.35 -5.20 6.97
C ARG A 375 -3.66 -4.49 8.13
N GLY A 376 -4.23 -4.56 9.33
CA GLY A 376 -3.91 -3.73 10.50
C GLY A 376 -3.15 -4.42 11.64
N LEU A 377 -2.83 -5.72 11.51
CA LEU A 377 -2.02 -6.44 12.49
C LEU A 377 -0.52 -6.32 12.16
N ASP A 378 0.27 -5.83 13.12
CA ASP A 378 1.72 -5.66 13.02
C ASP A 378 2.46 -6.28 14.23
N LEU A 379 2.40 -7.60 14.34
CA LEU A 379 3.08 -8.40 15.37
C LEU A 379 4.06 -9.42 14.73
N PRO A 380 5.14 -8.94 14.07
CA PRO A 380 6.06 -9.80 13.33
C PRO A 380 6.85 -10.78 14.22
N HIS A 381 6.93 -10.54 15.53
CA HIS A 381 7.53 -11.44 16.52
C HIS A 381 6.57 -12.52 17.06
N VAL A 382 5.28 -12.44 16.72
CA VAL A 382 4.25 -13.38 17.20
C VAL A 382 3.70 -14.21 16.05
N VAL A 383 3.37 -13.59 14.92
CA VAL A 383 2.67 -14.25 13.81
C VAL A 383 3.61 -15.18 13.04
N LYS A 384 3.31 -16.48 13.03
CA LYS A 384 4.14 -17.53 12.43
C LYS A 384 3.54 -18.12 11.16
N TYR A 385 2.22 -18.34 11.17
CA TYR A 385 1.53 -18.98 10.06
C TYR A 385 0.14 -18.40 9.80
N ALA A 386 -0.35 -18.59 8.57
CA ALA A 386 -1.70 -18.30 8.15
C ALA A 386 -2.36 -19.58 7.65
N LEU A 387 -3.51 -19.93 8.21
CA LEU A 387 -4.28 -21.12 7.85
C LEU A 387 -5.60 -20.69 7.24
N PHE A 388 -5.84 -21.07 6.00
CA PHE A 388 -7.07 -20.74 5.28
C PHE A 388 -7.99 -21.96 5.32
N PHE A 389 -9.12 -21.82 6.01
CA PHE A 389 -10.20 -22.80 5.98
C PHE A 389 -11.10 -22.50 4.78
N GLY A 390 -10.77 -23.16 3.66
CA GLY A 390 -11.32 -22.87 2.34
C GLY A 390 -10.47 -21.88 1.54
N VAL A 391 -10.57 -21.99 0.21
CA VAL A 391 -9.89 -21.09 -0.72
C VAL A 391 -10.52 -19.69 -0.64
N PRO A 392 -9.74 -18.62 -0.44
CA PRO A 392 -10.27 -17.25 -0.48
C PRO A 392 -10.96 -16.95 -1.81
N LYS A 393 -12.29 -16.73 -1.77
CA LYS A 393 -13.11 -16.53 -2.97
C LYS A 393 -14.19 -15.47 -2.79
N ILE A 394 -14.40 -14.69 -3.84
CA ILE A 394 -15.49 -13.73 -3.97
C ILE A 394 -16.59 -14.44 -4.74
N ILE A 395 -17.78 -14.53 -4.13
CA ILE A 395 -18.98 -14.99 -4.80
C ILE A 395 -19.72 -13.77 -5.32
N ILE A 396 -20.00 -13.80 -6.62
CA ILE A 396 -20.66 -12.72 -7.32
C ILE A 396 -21.97 -13.27 -7.84
N SER A 397 -23.07 -12.72 -7.32
CA SER A 397 -24.37 -12.96 -7.93
C SER A 397 -24.35 -12.44 -9.37
N LEU A 398 -24.61 -13.33 -10.32
CA LEU A 398 -24.81 -12.99 -11.72
C LEU A 398 -26.27 -12.64 -11.98
N ARG A 399 -26.97 -12.03 -11.00
CA ARG A 399 -28.14 -11.21 -11.33
C ARG A 399 -27.62 -10.06 -12.18
N ILE A 400 -27.65 -10.28 -13.49
CA ILE A 400 -27.12 -9.45 -14.57
C ILE A 400 -27.68 -8.01 -14.52
N GLU A 401 -28.74 -7.80 -13.74
CA GLU A 401 -29.50 -6.58 -13.50
C GLU A 401 -28.77 -5.49 -12.69
N GLU A 402 -27.79 -5.82 -11.83
CA GLU A 402 -27.35 -4.85 -10.79
C GLU A 402 -25.97 -4.19 -11.00
N ASN A 403 -24.96 -4.86 -11.59
CA ASN A 403 -23.60 -4.29 -11.60
C ASN A 403 -22.79 -4.53 -12.90
N VAL A 404 -22.41 -3.44 -13.57
CA VAL A 404 -21.62 -3.43 -14.82
C VAL A 404 -20.22 -4.03 -14.64
N LEU A 405 -19.60 -3.90 -13.46
CA LEU A 405 -18.28 -4.49 -13.18
C LEU A 405 -18.36 -6.00 -13.06
N HIS A 406 -19.47 -6.55 -12.54
CA HIS A 406 -19.68 -7.99 -12.46
C HIS A 406 -19.82 -8.58 -13.87
N LEU A 407 -20.57 -7.91 -14.74
CA LEU A 407 -20.64 -8.26 -16.17
C LEU A 407 -19.27 -8.20 -16.83
N LEU A 408 -18.48 -7.15 -16.56
CA LEU A 408 -17.14 -7.03 -17.11
C LEU A 408 -16.25 -8.22 -16.71
N TRP A 409 -16.30 -8.64 -15.44
CA TRP A 409 -15.51 -9.78 -14.97
C TRP A 409 -15.99 -11.12 -15.54
N LEU A 410 -17.31 -11.31 -15.65
CA LEU A 410 -17.90 -12.47 -16.30
C LEU A 410 -17.42 -12.57 -17.75
N VAL A 411 -17.63 -11.52 -18.56
CA VAL A 411 -17.26 -11.54 -19.98
C VAL A 411 -15.74 -11.64 -20.16
N ALA A 412 -14.94 -11.01 -19.31
CA ALA A 412 -13.48 -11.16 -19.34
C ALA A 412 -13.04 -12.62 -19.10
N SER A 413 -13.72 -13.31 -18.17
CA SER A 413 -13.46 -14.73 -17.88
C SER A 413 -13.87 -15.61 -19.05
N ILE A 414 -15.08 -15.41 -19.59
CA ILE A 414 -15.60 -16.13 -20.75
C ILE A 414 -14.67 -15.94 -21.95
N ARG A 415 -14.17 -14.72 -22.21
CA ARG A 415 -13.24 -14.47 -23.33
C ARG A 415 -11.95 -15.28 -23.22
N SER A 416 -11.38 -15.41 -22.03
CA SER A 416 -10.17 -16.24 -21.81
C SER A 416 -10.44 -17.69 -22.21
N LEU A 417 -11.59 -18.24 -21.80
CA LEU A 417 -12.02 -19.59 -22.14
C LEU A 417 -12.33 -19.73 -23.64
N ALA A 418 -13.04 -18.76 -24.22
CA ALA A 418 -13.41 -18.74 -25.63
C ALA A 418 -12.20 -18.69 -26.56
N SER A 419 -11.08 -18.09 -26.14
CA SER A 419 -9.84 -18.09 -26.92
C SER A 419 -9.20 -19.48 -27.04
N LYS A 420 -9.55 -20.42 -26.15
CA LYS A 420 -8.96 -21.76 -26.02
C LYS A 420 -9.88 -22.90 -26.45
N ASN A 421 -11.17 -22.64 -26.62
CA ASN A 421 -12.18 -23.65 -26.98
C ASN A 421 -12.78 -23.36 -28.35
N ASP A 422 -12.76 -24.36 -29.24
CA ASP A 422 -13.17 -24.17 -30.64
C ASP A 422 -14.66 -23.86 -30.83
N TYR A 423 -15.55 -24.40 -30.00
CA TYR A 423 -16.98 -24.09 -30.04
C TYR A 423 -17.23 -22.64 -29.64
N LEU A 424 -16.56 -22.16 -28.60
CA LEU A 424 -16.73 -20.80 -28.10
C LEU A 424 -16.08 -19.73 -29.00
N LYS A 425 -15.12 -20.09 -29.85
CA LYS A 425 -14.47 -19.15 -30.78
C LYS A 425 -15.48 -18.44 -31.69
N LYS A 426 -16.60 -19.10 -32.04
CA LYS A 426 -17.64 -18.49 -32.88
C LYS A 426 -18.29 -17.26 -32.25
N PHE A 427 -18.31 -17.17 -30.91
CA PHE A 427 -18.86 -16.05 -30.15
C PHE A 427 -17.83 -14.97 -29.78
N LEU A 428 -16.55 -15.14 -30.15
CA LEU A 428 -15.50 -14.16 -29.84
C LEU A 428 -15.83 -12.73 -30.35
N PRO A 429 -16.40 -12.53 -31.55
CA PRO A 429 -16.77 -11.19 -32.01
C PRO A 429 -17.79 -10.49 -31.09
N GLU A 430 -18.83 -11.20 -30.64
CA GLU A 430 -19.81 -10.69 -29.68
C GLU A 430 -19.16 -10.43 -28.31
N ILE A 431 -18.38 -11.38 -27.80
CA ILE A 431 -17.67 -11.26 -26.52
C ILE A 431 -16.72 -10.05 -26.52
N ASP A 432 -15.97 -9.82 -27.60
CA ASP A 432 -15.06 -8.67 -27.74
C ASP A 432 -15.83 -7.35 -27.89
N LYS A 433 -17.02 -7.36 -28.51
CA LYS A 433 -17.94 -6.22 -28.57
C LYS A 433 -18.45 -5.87 -27.16
N TRP A 434 -18.91 -6.85 -26.39
CA TRP A 434 -19.35 -6.67 -24.99
C TRP A 434 -18.21 -6.11 -24.14
N LEU A 435 -17.01 -6.72 -24.22
CA LEU A 435 -15.84 -6.27 -23.45
C LEU A 435 -15.40 -4.86 -23.78
N ARG A 436 -15.36 -4.47 -25.06
CA ARG A 436 -15.01 -3.11 -25.46
C ARG A 436 -15.97 -2.08 -24.88
N PHE A 437 -17.27 -2.38 -24.85
CA PHE A 437 -18.25 -1.51 -24.21
C PHE A 437 -18.07 -1.47 -22.69
N LEU A 438 -18.03 -2.62 -22.02
CA LEU A 438 -17.93 -2.72 -20.56
C LEU A 438 -16.62 -2.13 -20.00
N ARG A 439 -15.50 -2.23 -20.73
CA ARG A 439 -14.22 -1.58 -20.37
C ARG A 439 -14.30 -0.05 -20.40
N ARG A 440 -15.22 0.51 -21.18
CA ARG A 440 -15.48 1.95 -21.24
C ARG A 440 -16.49 2.41 -20.17
N SER A 441 -16.78 1.57 -19.18
CA SER A 441 -17.69 1.87 -18.06
C SER A 441 -17.43 3.22 -17.40
N SER A 442 -16.17 3.64 -17.24
CA SER A 442 -15.83 4.96 -16.69
C SER A 442 -16.29 6.17 -17.53
N SER A 443 -16.75 5.96 -18.78
CA SER A 443 -17.27 7.02 -19.66
C SER A 443 -18.78 7.21 -19.58
N PHE A 444 -19.50 6.23 -19.03
CA PHE A 444 -20.95 6.24 -18.93
C PHE A 444 -21.48 5.90 -17.54
N LEU A 445 -20.62 5.60 -16.55
CA LEU A 445 -20.98 5.44 -15.15
C LEU A 445 -20.59 6.67 -14.33
N SER A 446 -21.46 7.07 -13.40
CA SER A 446 -21.20 8.10 -12.39
C SER A 446 -20.15 7.62 -11.38
N GLU A 447 -19.65 8.53 -10.54
CA GLU A 447 -18.76 8.14 -9.42
C GLU A 447 -19.47 7.19 -8.42
N GLU A 448 -20.79 7.21 -8.40
CA GLU A 448 -21.67 6.37 -7.58
C GLU A 448 -22.05 5.05 -8.28
N GLY A 449 -21.65 4.86 -9.55
CA GLY A 449 -21.85 3.62 -10.31
C GLY A 449 -23.13 3.56 -11.12
N GLU A 450 -23.85 4.67 -11.26
CA GLU A 450 -25.10 4.76 -12.03
C GLU A 450 -24.85 5.13 -13.49
N VAL A 451 -25.67 4.64 -14.41
CA VAL A 451 -25.53 4.95 -15.84
C VAL A 451 -25.99 6.39 -16.11
N ILE A 452 -25.09 7.22 -16.64
CA ILE A 452 -25.28 8.67 -16.78
C ILE A 452 -26.17 9.04 -17.97
N ASN A 453 -26.23 8.21 -19.02
CA ASN A 453 -27.02 8.50 -20.23
C ASN A 453 -27.94 7.34 -20.64
N GLU A 454 -29.15 7.69 -21.07
CA GLU A 454 -30.19 6.72 -21.46
C GLU A 454 -29.76 5.81 -22.62
N ARG A 455 -28.98 6.33 -23.58
CA ARG A 455 -28.47 5.55 -24.70
C ARG A 455 -27.52 4.43 -24.25
N ALA A 456 -26.63 4.69 -23.28
CA ALA A 456 -25.76 3.62 -22.76
C ALA A 456 -26.55 2.66 -21.87
N LYS A 457 -27.59 3.13 -21.17
CA LYS A 457 -28.48 2.27 -20.40
C LYS A 457 -29.20 1.27 -21.31
N ALA A 458 -29.84 1.73 -22.38
CA ALA A 458 -30.49 0.87 -23.37
C ALA A 458 -29.51 -0.14 -24.02
N TYR A 459 -28.29 0.29 -24.31
CA TYR A 459 -27.28 -0.60 -24.88
C TYR A 459 -26.70 -1.60 -23.86
N LEU A 460 -26.57 -1.19 -22.60
CA LEU A 460 -26.21 -2.08 -21.49
C LEU A 460 -27.28 -3.15 -21.30
N ASP A 461 -28.56 -2.78 -21.31
CA ASP A 461 -29.68 -3.73 -21.19
C ASP A 461 -29.72 -4.69 -22.37
N LYS A 462 -29.43 -4.23 -23.59
CA LYS A 462 -29.21 -5.12 -24.75
C LYS A 462 -28.07 -6.11 -24.51
N ILE A 463 -26.91 -5.64 -24.06
CA ILE A 463 -25.75 -6.53 -23.77
C ILE A 463 -26.11 -7.54 -22.67
N ARG A 464 -26.89 -7.14 -21.68
CA ARG A 464 -27.36 -8.03 -20.60
C ARG A 464 -28.19 -9.18 -21.15
N SER A 465 -29.14 -8.89 -22.02
CA SER A 465 -29.94 -9.94 -22.70
C SER A 465 -29.06 -10.83 -23.58
N GLU A 466 -28.16 -10.26 -24.39
CA GLU A 466 -27.23 -11.04 -25.23
C GLU A 466 -26.34 -11.99 -24.38
N ILE A 467 -25.90 -11.56 -23.18
CA ILE A 467 -25.12 -12.40 -22.26
C ILE A 467 -25.99 -13.50 -21.62
N LEU A 468 -27.24 -13.19 -21.26
CA LEU A 468 -28.17 -14.18 -20.71
C LEU A 468 -28.44 -15.30 -21.72
N GLU A 469 -28.79 -14.95 -22.96
CA GLU A 469 -29.00 -15.92 -24.04
C GLU A 469 -27.75 -16.79 -24.28
N PHE A 470 -26.57 -16.19 -24.24
CA PHE A 470 -25.30 -16.93 -24.34
C PHE A 470 -25.11 -17.94 -23.18
N LEU A 471 -25.51 -17.59 -21.97
CA LEU A 471 -25.41 -18.46 -20.79
C LEU A 471 -26.53 -19.52 -20.72
N GLU A 472 -27.57 -19.44 -21.56
CA GLU A 472 -28.62 -20.44 -21.67
C GLU A 472 -28.26 -21.59 -22.64
N ASP A 473 -27.27 -21.39 -23.52
CA ASP A 473 -26.76 -22.43 -24.42
C ASP A 473 -26.12 -23.59 -23.62
N GLU A 474 -26.65 -24.81 -23.80
CA GLU A 474 -26.24 -26.00 -23.04
C GLU A 474 -24.77 -26.38 -23.28
N GLU A 475 -24.27 -26.24 -24.51
CA GLU A 475 -22.87 -26.49 -24.84
C GLU A 475 -21.96 -25.45 -24.17
N VAL A 476 -22.39 -24.18 -24.13
CA VAL A 476 -21.67 -23.12 -23.41
C VAL A 476 -21.59 -23.45 -21.91
N LEU A 477 -22.71 -23.82 -21.28
CA LEU A 477 -22.75 -24.18 -19.86
C LEU A 477 -21.86 -25.38 -19.55
N LYS A 478 -21.89 -26.41 -20.41
CA LYS A 478 -21.04 -27.58 -20.26
C LYS A 478 -19.54 -27.23 -20.36
N ILE A 479 -19.15 -26.42 -21.34
CA ILE A 479 -17.76 -25.96 -21.50
C ILE A 479 -17.31 -25.12 -20.30
N ILE A 480 -18.20 -24.28 -19.76
CA ILE A 480 -17.94 -23.50 -18.55
C ILE A 480 -17.77 -24.41 -17.33
N ASP A 481 -18.61 -25.44 -17.18
CA ASP A 481 -18.54 -26.35 -16.05
C ASP A 481 -17.34 -27.31 -16.12
N GLU A 482 -16.93 -27.74 -17.31
CA GLU A 482 -15.71 -28.55 -17.48
C GLU A 482 -14.42 -27.71 -17.30
N SER A 483 -14.53 -26.38 -17.38
CA SER A 483 -13.39 -25.48 -17.24
C SER A 483 -12.82 -25.49 -15.81
N LYS A 484 -11.50 -25.62 -15.73
CA LYS A 484 -10.75 -25.36 -14.48
C LYS A 484 -10.52 -23.86 -14.24
N GLU A 485 -10.74 -23.01 -15.24
CA GLU A 485 -10.43 -21.56 -15.17
C GLU A 485 -11.58 -20.70 -14.69
N ILE A 486 -12.82 -21.16 -14.86
CA ILE A 486 -14.04 -20.45 -14.49
C ILE A 486 -14.88 -21.34 -13.57
N SER A 487 -15.34 -20.82 -12.45
CA SER A 487 -16.28 -21.51 -11.56
C SER A 487 -17.60 -20.76 -11.56
N ILE A 488 -18.55 -21.18 -12.40
CA ILE A 488 -19.94 -20.71 -12.36
C ILE A 488 -20.77 -21.81 -11.72
N LYS A 489 -21.54 -21.48 -10.67
CA LYS A 489 -22.46 -22.41 -10.02
C LYS A 489 -23.89 -21.92 -10.15
N LYS A 490 -24.83 -22.84 -10.33
CA LYS A 490 -26.26 -22.55 -10.25
C LYS A 490 -26.70 -22.67 -8.79
N THR A 491 -27.28 -21.62 -8.24
CA THR A 491 -27.86 -21.58 -6.89
C THR A 491 -29.38 -21.39 -6.99
N ASN A 492 -30.09 -21.57 -5.87
CA ASN A 492 -31.55 -21.31 -5.80
C ASN A 492 -31.91 -19.86 -6.16
N GLU A 493 -30.95 -18.93 -6.06
CA GLU A 493 -31.12 -17.50 -6.30
C GLU A 493 -30.62 -17.02 -7.67
N GLY A 494 -30.13 -17.94 -8.52
CA GLY A 494 -29.58 -17.66 -9.85
C GLY A 494 -28.16 -18.22 -10.05
N LEU A 495 -27.53 -17.85 -11.16
CA LEU A 495 -26.13 -18.18 -11.43
C LEU A 495 -25.20 -17.30 -10.58
N VAL A 496 -24.13 -17.90 -10.05
CA VAL A 496 -23.08 -17.18 -9.31
C VAL A 496 -21.72 -17.46 -9.94
N LEU A 497 -20.90 -16.42 -10.06
CA LEU A 497 -19.51 -16.52 -10.48
C LEU A 497 -18.63 -16.52 -9.24
N ILE A 498 -17.80 -17.56 -9.11
CA ILE A 498 -16.84 -17.72 -8.03
C ILE A 498 -15.46 -17.34 -8.57
N ILE A 499 -14.87 -16.31 -7.96
CA ILE A 499 -13.57 -15.78 -8.35
C ILE A 499 -12.64 -15.85 -7.13
N SER A 500 -11.50 -16.52 -7.25
CA SER A 500 -10.51 -16.48 -6.16
C SER A 500 -9.97 -15.06 -5.90
N ASP A 501 -9.79 -14.73 -4.61
CA ASP A 501 -9.25 -13.45 -4.14
C ASP A 501 -7.76 -13.57 -3.81
N ALA A 502 -6.93 -13.43 -4.85
CA ALA A 502 -5.47 -13.41 -4.70
C ALA A 502 -4.98 -12.25 -3.81
N THR A 503 -5.70 -11.13 -3.76
CA THR A 503 -5.29 -9.98 -2.94
C THR A 503 -5.48 -10.28 -1.46
N ALA A 504 -6.62 -10.87 -1.09
CA ALA A 504 -6.88 -11.33 0.27
C ALA A 504 -5.86 -12.37 0.71
N TYR A 505 -5.59 -13.38 -0.14
CA TYR A 505 -4.58 -14.39 0.13
C TYR A 505 -3.20 -13.78 0.42
N LEU A 506 -2.67 -12.98 -0.51
CA LEU A 506 -1.33 -12.38 -0.40
C LEU A 506 -1.19 -11.44 0.80
N GLN A 507 -2.25 -10.68 1.13
CA GLN A 507 -2.22 -9.79 2.30
C GLN A 507 -2.22 -10.55 3.62
N ALA A 508 -3.04 -11.60 3.70
CA ALA A 508 -3.16 -12.45 4.89
C ALA A 508 -1.89 -13.29 5.10
N SER A 509 -1.46 -14.03 4.08
CA SER A 509 -0.22 -14.83 4.14
C SER A 509 1.01 -13.95 4.35
N GLY A 510 1.04 -12.74 3.77
CA GLY A 510 2.07 -11.73 3.99
C GLY A 510 2.17 -11.22 5.42
N ARG A 511 1.17 -11.43 6.29
CA ARG A 511 1.31 -11.12 7.73
C ARG A 511 2.30 -12.04 8.44
N THR A 512 2.53 -13.23 7.89
CA THR A 512 3.46 -14.23 8.43
C THR A 512 4.91 -13.94 8.07
N SER A 513 5.18 -13.00 7.16
CA SER A 513 6.52 -12.68 6.69
C SER A 513 6.70 -11.18 6.59
N ARG A 514 7.53 -10.59 7.47
CA ARG A 514 7.75 -9.15 7.56
C ARG A 514 9.22 -8.84 7.57
N LEU A 515 9.56 -7.71 6.96
CA LEU A 515 10.92 -7.22 6.96
C LEU A 515 11.29 -6.79 8.37
N TYR A 516 12.48 -7.17 8.80
CA TYR A 516 13.11 -6.74 10.05
C TYR A 516 14.59 -6.46 9.78
N ALA A 517 15.33 -6.02 10.80
CA ALA A 517 16.69 -5.51 10.64
C ALA A 517 17.67 -6.47 9.92
N GLN A 518 17.48 -7.80 9.99
CA GLN A 518 18.38 -8.77 9.35
C GLN A 518 17.88 -9.34 8.02
N GLY A 519 16.65 -9.04 7.60
CA GLY A 519 16.07 -9.73 6.46
C GLY A 519 14.55 -9.72 6.45
N LEU A 520 13.99 -10.72 5.78
CA LEU A 520 12.57 -10.97 5.73
C LEU A 520 12.26 -12.21 6.54
N THR A 521 11.34 -12.12 7.49
CA THR A 521 11.01 -13.29 8.31
C THR A 521 10.41 -14.40 7.45
N LYS A 522 10.81 -15.64 7.73
CA LYS A 522 10.18 -16.83 7.19
C LYS A 522 8.78 -16.97 7.78
N GLY A 523 7.83 -17.33 6.94
CA GLY A 523 6.44 -17.59 7.32
C GLY A 523 5.90 -18.84 6.63
N PHE A 524 4.76 -19.32 7.12
CA PHE A 524 4.07 -20.48 6.56
C PHE A 524 2.61 -20.13 6.24
N SER A 525 2.13 -20.60 5.10
CA SER A 525 0.74 -20.44 4.68
C SER A 525 0.20 -21.80 4.27
N LEU A 526 -0.94 -22.22 4.81
CA LEU A 526 -1.60 -23.47 4.46
C LEU A 526 -3.04 -23.20 4.03
N ILE A 527 -3.45 -23.70 2.87
CA ILE A 527 -4.84 -23.70 2.42
C ILE A 527 -5.42 -25.10 2.57
N LEU A 528 -6.54 -25.21 3.29
CA LEU A 528 -7.44 -26.37 3.26
C LEU A 528 -8.37 -26.18 2.05
N VAL A 529 -8.09 -26.89 0.97
CA VAL A 529 -8.75 -26.70 -0.32
C VAL A 529 -10.13 -27.36 -0.30
N ASP A 530 -11.16 -26.52 -0.35
CA ASP A 530 -12.58 -26.90 -0.40
C ASP A 530 -13.15 -26.95 -1.84
N ASP A 531 -12.50 -26.28 -2.80
CA ASP A 531 -12.93 -26.20 -4.20
C ASP A 531 -11.72 -26.13 -5.15
N ASP A 532 -11.50 -27.22 -5.91
CA ASP A 532 -10.35 -27.39 -6.81
C ASP A 532 -10.26 -26.31 -7.89
N LYS A 533 -11.41 -25.92 -8.46
CA LYS A 533 -11.48 -24.88 -9.50
C LYS A 533 -11.02 -23.54 -8.95
N SER A 534 -11.52 -23.16 -7.77
CA SER A 534 -11.13 -21.92 -7.10
C SER A 534 -9.65 -21.92 -6.73
N PHE A 535 -9.11 -23.05 -6.28
CA PHE A 535 -7.69 -23.18 -5.95
C PHE A 535 -6.81 -23.04 -7.19
N TYR A 536 -7.13 -23.73 -8.29
CA TYR A 536 -6.38 -23.61 -9.53
C TYR A 536 -6.38 -22.17 -10.08
N HIS A 537 -7.54 -21.52 -10.01
CA HIS A 537 -7.67 -20.11 -10.39
C HIS A 537 -6.86 -19.18 -9.46
N LEU A 538 -6.77 -19.47 -8.16
CA LEU A 538 -5.89 -18.77 -7.21
C LEU A 538 -4.41 -18.94 -7.58
N GLN A 539 -3.95 -20.17 -7.83
CA GLN A 539 -2.56 -20.46 -8.23
C GLN A 539 -2.17 -19.65 -9.46
N LYS A 540 -3.04 -19.59 -10.48
CA LYS A 540 -2.80 -18.78 -11.68
C LYS A 540 -2.71 -17.29 -11.36
N LYS A 541 -3.67 -16.74 -10.62
CA LYS A 541 -3.70 -15.30 -10.30
C LYS A 541 -2.52 -14.84 -9.46
N VAL A 542 -2.12 -15.63 -8.48
CA VAL A 542 -1.01 -15.27 -7.58
C VAL A 542 0.31 -15.15 -8.33
N ARG A 543 0.56 -15.97 -9.36
CA ARG A 543 1.76 -15.88 -10.21
C ARG A 543 1.91 -14.53 -10.93
N TRP A 544 0.83 -13.79 -11.17
CA TRP A 544 0.91 -12.43 -11.72
C TRP A 544 1.52 -11.42 -10.75
N PHE A 545 1.52 -11.72 -9.45
CA PHE A 545 2.12 -10.87 -8.41
C PHE A 545 3.57 -11.27 -8.10
N GLY A 546 3.99 -12.47 -8.51
CA GLY A 546 5.34 -12.99 -8.37
C GLY A 546 5.43 -14.37 -8.98
N GLU A 547 6.25 -14.51 -10.04
CA GLU A 547 6.40 -15.78 -10.76
C GLU A 547 6.92 -16.92 -9.87
N GLU A 548 7.69 -16.59 -8.83
CA GLU A 548 8.28 -17.54 -7.89
C GLU A 548 7.25 -18.16 -6.93
N ILE A 549 6.04 -17.58 -6.82
CA ILE A 549 5.03 -18.09 -5.89
C ILE A 549 4.45 -19.40 -6.41
N SER A 550 4.74 -20.48 -5.68
CA SER A 550 4.26 -21.83 -5.97
C SER A 550 3.68 -22.47 -4.71
N PHE A 551 2.59 -23.21 -4.90
CA PHE A 551 1.93 -23.94 -3.83
C PHE A 551 2.43 -25.38 -3.83
N ILE A 552 2.92 -25.84 -2.68
CA ILE A 552 3.49 -27.16 -2.48
C ILE A 552 2.50 -28.01 -1.66
N ASP A 553 2.30 -29.28 -2.03
CA ASP A 553 1.50 -30.17 -1.18
C ASP A 553 2.18 -30.26 0.19
N VAL A 554 1.42 -30.02 1.26
CA VAL A 554 1.93 -30.02 2.64
C VAL A 554 2.63 -31.32 3.02
N LYS A 555 2.27 -32.45 2.37
CA LYS A 555 2.93 -33.75 2.56
C LYS A 555 4.40 -33.76 2.14
N ASN A 556 4.79 -32.86 1.25
CA ASN A 556 6.17 -32.74 0.75
C ASN A 556 7.02 -31.76 1.56
N ILE A 557 6.53 -31.28 2.70
CA ILE A 557 7.19 -30.27 3.53
C ILE A 557 7.55 -30.86 4.89
N ASP A 558 8.81 -30.72 5.30
CA ASP A 558 9.21 -30.96 6.69
C ASP A 558 8.72 -29.82 7.59
N LEU A 559 7.48 -29.97 8.07
CA LEU A 559 6.82 -29.00 8.94
C LEU A 559 7.55 -28.78 10.26
N ASN A 560 8.17 -29.83 10.83
CA ASN A 560 8.83 -29.73 12.13
C ASN A 560 10.06 -28.83 12.03
N ASN A 561 10.89 -29.05 10.99
CA ASN A 561 12.04 -28.19 10.77
C ASN A 561 11.60 -26.76 10.40
N LEU A 562 10.60 -26.61 9.53
CA LEU A 562 10.09 -25.31 9.12
C LEU A 562 9.58 -24.48 10.32
N MET A 563 8.74 -25.06 11.16
CA MET A 563 8.18 -24.35 12.32
C MET A 563 9.26 -24.04 13.37
N SER A 564 10.26 -24.90 13.54
CA SER A 564 11.44 -24.65 14.38
C SER A 564 12.27 -23.46 13.89
N GLU A 565 12.51 -23.34 12.58
CA GLU A 565 13.19 -22.19 11.98
C GLU A 565 12.41 -20.89 12.20
N ILE A 566 11.10 -20.91 11.95
CA ILE A 566 10.21 -19.76 12.15
C ILE A 566 10.24 -19.33 13.63
N GLU A 567 10.14 -20.28 14.57
CA GLU A 567 10.16 -20.00 16.01
C GLU A 567 11.47 -19.35 16.47
N LYS A 568 12.62 -19.86 16.00
CA LYS A 568 13.93 -19.29 16.31
C LYS A 568 14.03 -17.84 15.83
N GLU A 569 13.52 -17.58 14.62
CA GLU A 569 13.53 -16.24 14.05
C GLU A 569 12.59 -15.30 14.81
N ARG A 570 11.39 -15.75 15.21
CA ARG A 570 10.47 -14.94 16.03
C ARG A 570 11.08 -14.53 17.38
N LYS A 571 11.80 -15.44 18.03
CA LYS A 571 12.54 -15.14 19.27
C LYS A 571 13.63 -14.09 19.04
N LEU A 572 14.32 -14.13 17.90
CA LEU A 572 15.31 -13.12 17.54
C LEU A 572 14.64 -11.75 17.30
N VAL A 573 13.57 -11.70 16.52
CA VAL A 573 12.79 -10.48 16.26
C VAL A 573 12.29 -9.88 17.59
N ARG A 574 11.76 -10.71 18.51
CA ARG A 574 11.35 -10.26 19.84
C ARG A 574 12.48 -9.62 20.63
N LYS A 575 13.67 -10.26 20.65
CA LYS A 575 14.85 -9.69 21.33
C LYS A 575 15.30 -8.36 20.74
N ILE A 576 15.19 -8.18 19.41
CA ILE A 576 15.51 -6.92 18.73
C ILE A 576 14.48 -5.84 19.09
N LEU A 577 13.19 -6.15 19.04
CA LEU A 577 12.11 -5.22 19.41
C LEU A 577 12.17 -4.80 20.89
N ASP A 578 12.57 -5.73 21.78
CA ASP A 578 12.79 -5.46 23.21
C ASP A 578 14.08 -4.66 23.48
N GLY A 579 14.90 -4.37 22.46
CA GLY A 579 16.20 -3.70 22.61
C GLY A 579 17.29 -4.55 23.30
N LYS A 580 17.04 -5.85 23.50
CA LYS A 580 17.95 -6.81 24.17
C LYS A 580 19.02 -7.39 23.26
N ALA A 581 18.93 -7.15 21.94
CA ALA A 581 19.92 -7.58 20.95
C ALA A 581 20.24 -6.45 19.98
N LYS A 582 21.53 -6.20 19.73
CA LYS A 582 21.97 -5.30 18.66
C LYS A 582 21.87 -6.06 17.33
N SER A 583 21.19 -5.47 16.35
CA SER A 583 21.16 -6.02 15.00
C SER A 583 22.23 -5.35 14.14
N GLU A 584 23.03 -6.15 13.45
CA GLU A 584 23.63 -5.69 12.20
C GLU A 584 22.48 -5.54 11.20
N THR A 585 22.26 -4.33 10.71
CA THR A 585 21.26 -4.07 9.67
C THR A 585 21.80 -4.55 8.33
N LYS A 586 21.16 -5.57 7.76
CA LYS A 586 21.42 -5.94 6.38
C LYS A 586 20.62 -4.99 5.49
N ASP A 587 21.29 -4.31 4.57
CA ASP A 587 20.63 -3.40 3.63
C ASP A 587 20.02 -4.22 2.49
N ILE A 588 18.70 -4.48 2.59
CA ILE A 588 17.99 -5.40 1.70
C ILE A 588 17.64 -4.71 0.37
N LEU A 589 17.46 -3.39 0.37
CA LEU A 589 17.02 -2.62 -0.80
C LEU A 589 17.89 -1.37 -0.97
N LYS A 590 18.69 -1.36 -2.04
CA LYS A 590 19.51 -0.21 -2.43
C LYS A 590 18.83 0.57 -3.56
N PRO A 591 18.63 1.90 -3.41
CA PRO A 591 18.16 2.72 -4.51
C PRO A 591 19.25 2.81 -5.59
N ILE A 592 18.91 2.47 -6.83
CA ILE A 592 19.80 2.54 -8.00
C ILE A 592 19.21 3.54 -9.00
N LEU A 593 20.05 4.41 -9.56
CA LEU A 593 19.67 5.29 -10.67
C LEU A 593 20.07 4.63 -11.99
N LEU A 594 19.09 4.27 -12.81
CA LEU A 594 19.31 3.81 -14.18
C LEU A 594 18.96 4.93 -15.16
N ILE A 595 19.94 5.37 -15.96
CA ILE A 595 19.77 6.41 -16.98
C ILE A 595 19.74 5.74 -18.34
N VAL A 596 18.73 6.07 -19.15
CA VAL A 596 18.54 5.54 -20.51
C VAL A 596 18.41 6.68 -21.51
N GLU A 597 18.80 6.44 -22.77
CA GLU A 597 18.82 7.49 -23.80
C GLU A 597 17.46 7.80 -24.42
N SER A 598 16.46 6.93 -24.23
CA SER A 598 15.15 7.07 -24.87
C SER A 598 13.97 6.77 -23.91
N PRO A 599 12.84 7.51 -24.04
CA PRO A 599 11.63 7.25 -23.25
C PRO A 599 11.04 5.84 -23.46
N ASN A 600 11.20 5.27 -24.67
CA ASN A 600 10.70 3.93 -24.97
C ASN A 600 11.44 2.86 -24.13
N LYS A 601 12.77 2.94 -24.01
CA LYS A 601 13.52 2.05 -23.12
C LYS A 601 13.06 2.19 -21.67
N ALA A 602 12.86 3.41 -21.20
CA ALA A 602 12.36 3.65 -19.83
C ALA A 602 10.99 2.99 -19.61
N ARG A 603 10.06 3.12 -20.56
CA ARG A 603 8.73 2.48 -20.48
C ARG A 603 8.80 0.96 -20.52
N THR A 604 9.63 0.39 -21.40
CA THR A 604 9.78 -1.07 -21.49
C THR A 604 10.37 -1.64 -20.21
N ILE A 605 11.41 -1.02 -19.65
CA ILE A 605 12.03 -1.47 -18.39
C ILE A 605 11.07 -1.32 -17.21
N ALA A 606 10.28 -0.24 -17.15
CA ALA A 606 9.30 -0.04 -16.08
C ALA A 606 8.10 -1.01 -16.13
N ASN A 607 7.86 -1.63 -17.29
CA ASN A 607 6.78 -2.60 -17.50
C ASN A 607 7.23 -4.07 -17.29
N PHE A 608 8.54 -4.30 -17.25
CA PHE A 608 9.14 -5.59 -16.89
C PHE A 608 9.18 -5.69 -15.37
#